data_AF-A0A2V5ZLQ8-F1
#
_entry.id   AF-A0A2V5ZLQ8-F1
#
_cell.length_a   1.000
_cell.length_b   1.000
_cell.length_c   1.000
_cell.angle_alpha   90.00
_cell.angle_beta   90.00
_cell.angle_gamma   90.00
#
_symmetry.space_group_name_H-M   'P 1'
#
loop_
_entity.id
_entity.type
_entity.pdbx_description
1 polymer ?
#
loop_
_entity_poly.entity_id
_entity_poly.type
_entity_poly.pdbx_seq_one_letter_code
_entity_poly.pdbx_strand_id
1 'polypeptide(L)'
;MVLTVRSSQDARTLVQAIREELRNIDPDIPLANVRTLDAVVADSIAPRRLSVVLLSAFSGIALLLASVGMYGVISFLVVQRTHEIGVRMALGAQRSDVLRMVIGHASKLFLIAAAIGLPLAFVTNSALRTLLYQVSPFDISIFLVVTVVLASVGLLASYLPAVRATRGDPLIALTHNT
;
A
#
# COMPACT_ATOMS: atom_id res chain seq x y z
N MET A 1 35.95 9.76 -20.53
CA MET A 1 35.05 10.54 -21.40
C MET A 1 33.92 9.61 -21.82
N VAL A 2 32.66 10.05 -21.78
CA VAL A 2 31.49 9.22 -22.17
C VAL A 2 30.92 9.82 -23.45
N LEU A 3 30.86 9.01 -24.51
CA LEU A 3 30.26 9.38 -25.78
C LEU A 3 28.91 8.66 -25.90
N THR A 4 27.83 9.42 -26.04
CA THR A 4 26.49 8.88 -26.30
C THR A 4 26.12 9.10 -27.75
N VAL A 5 25.73 8.03 -28.43
CA VAL A 5 25.35 8.07 -29.86
C VAL A 5 23.93 7.55 -29.99
N ARG A 6 23.06 8.33 -30.65
CA ARG A 6 21.69 7.94 -30.96
C ARG A 6 21.63 7.49 -32.42
N SER A 7 21.23 6.25 -32.66
CA SER A 7 21.03 5.70 -34.00
C SER A 7 19.85 4.72 -34.02
N SER A 8 19.22 4.57 -35.18
CA SER A 8 18.18 3.56 -35.44
C SER A 8 18.73 2.25 -36.01
N GLN A 9 20.04 2.18 -36.25
CA GLN A 9 20.73 0.98 -36.74
C GLN A 9 21.09 0.02 -35.59
N ASP A 10 21.33 -1.26 -35.91
CA ASP A 10 21.73 -2.24 -34.91
C ASP A 10 23.04 -1.82 -34.23
N ALA A 11 23.08 -1.94 -32.90
CA ALA A 11 24.18 -1.48 -32.07
C ALA A 11 25.49 -2.17 -32.46
N ARG A 12 25.44 -3.42 -32.91
CA ARG A 12 26.64 -4.18 -33.32
C ARG A 12 27.31 -3.56 -34.54
N THR A 13 26.53 -3.22 -35.56
CA THR A 13 27.02 -2.57 -36.79
C THR A 13 27.53 -1.15 -36.51
N LEU A 14 26.84 -0.39 -35.66
CA LEU A 14 27.25 0.97 -35.31
C LEU A 14 28.58 0.98 -34.54
N VAL A 15 28.77 0.02 -33.63
CA VAL A 15 29.99 -0.10 -32.82
C VAL A 15 31.19 -0.49 -33.66
N GLN A 16 31.00 -1.33 -34.69
CA GLN A 16 32.05 -1.66 -35.64
C GLN A 16 32.48 -0.43 -36.46
N ALA A 17 31.52 0.33 -37.00
CA ALA A 17 31.82 1.56 -37.74
C ALA A 17 32.54 2.61 -36.87
N ILE A 18 32.07 2.80 -35.62
CA ILE A 18 32.72 3.72 -34.66
C ILE A 18 34.13 3.25 -34.30
N ARG A 19 34.36 1.94 -34.19
CA ARG A 19 35.68 1.36 -33.90
C ARG A 19 36.67 1.58 -35.03
N GLU A 20 36.24 1.42 -36.27
CA GLU A 20 37.08 1.66 -37.44
C GLU A 20 37.49 3.13 -37.52
N GLU A 21 36.55 4.06 -37.31
CA GLU A 21 36.84 5.49 -37.34
C GLU A 21 37.75 5.94 -36.18
N LEU A 22 37.53 5.43 -34.97
CA LEU A 22 38.42 5.69 -33.83
C LEU A 22 39.85 5.19 -34.09
N ARG A 23 40.00 4.03 -34.72
CA ARG A 23 41.31 3.45 -35.03
C ARG A 23 42.06 4.23 -36.09
N ASN A 24 41.35 4.92 -36.99
CA ASN A 24 41.93 5.83 -37.98
C ASN A 24 42.43 7.14 -37.34
N ILE A 25 41.78 7.59 -36.28
CA ILE A 25 42.15 8.83 -35.56
C ILE A 25 43.29 8.56 -34.58
N ASP A 26 43.17 7.54 -33.74
CA ASP A 26 44.15 7.16 -32.73
C ASP A 26 44.06 5.66 -32.38
N PRO A 27 45.06 4.84 -32.77
CA PRO A 27 45.05 3.40 -32.52
C PRO A 27 45.15 3.00 -31.04
N ASP A 28 45.63 3.91 -30.17
CA ASP A 28 45.93 3.60 -28.77
C ASP A 28 44.73 3.81 -27.84
N ILE A 29 43.58 4.30 -28.35
CA ILE A 29 42.37 4.51 -27.55
C ILE A 29 41.53 3.21 -27.47
N PRO A 30 41.47 2.53 -26.31
CA PRO A 30 40.67 1.33 -26.17
C PRO A 30 39.18 1.66 -26.08
N LEU A 31 38.36 1.02 -26.93
CA LEU A 31 36.92 0.99 -26.79
C LEU A 31 36.51 0.06 -25.65
N ALA A 32 36.47 0.57 -24.43
CA ALA A 32 36.00 -0.14 -23.24
C ALA A 32 34.52 0.17 -22.94
N ASN A 33 33.79 -0.82 -22.41
CA ASN A 33 32.41 -0.68 -21.91
C ASN A 33 31.38 -0.12 -22.91
N VAL A 34 31.37 -0.67 -24.12
CA VAL A 34 30.28 -0.43 -25.07
C VAL A 34 29.00 -1.10 -24.55
N ARG A 35 28.00 -0.30 -24.17
CA ARG A 35 26.70 -0.78 -23.69
C ARG A 35 25.59 -0.05 -24.43
N THR A 36 24.52 -0.76 -24.75
CA THR A 36 23.30 -0.10 -25.21
C THR A 36 22.66 0.65 -24.04
N LEU A 37 21.96 1.74 -24.34
CA LEU A 37 21.20 2.48 -23.33
C LEU A 37 20.20 1.55 -22.62
N ASP A 38 19.58 0.61 -23.36
CA ASP A 38 18.69 -0.41 -22.78
C ASP A 38 19.40 -1.31 -21.75
N ALA A 39 20.64 -1.72 -22.00
CA ALA A 39 21.40 -2.53 -21.04
C ALA A 39 21.80 -1.73 -19.79
N VAL A 40 22.11 -0.44 -19.93
CA VAL A 40 22.40 0.45 -18.79
C VAL A 40 21.14 0.70 -17.95
N VAL A 41 20.00 0.88 -18.63
CA VAL A 41 18.69 1.03 -17.98
C VAL A 41 18.26 -0.27 -17.30
N ALA A 42 18.43 -1.42 -17.95
CA ALA A 42 18.12 -2.73 -17.38
C ALA A 42 18.93 -3.03 -16.11
N ASP A 43 20.25 -2.76 -16.12
CA ASP A 43 21.11 -2.92 -14.94
C ASP A 43 20.73 -1.99 -13.80
N SER A 44 20.30 -0.76 -14.13
CA SER A 44 19.87 0.23 -13.15
C SER A 44 18.50 -0.11 -12.53
N ILE A 45 17.63 -0.80 -13.28
CA ILE A 45 16.28 -1.16 -12.84
C ILE A 45 16.24 -2.50 -12.09
N ALA A 46 17.13 -3.44 -12.41
CA ALA A 46 17.12 -4.79 -11.84
C ALA A 46 17.08 -4.85 -10.30
N PRO A 47 17.97 -4.16 -9.54
CA PRO A 47 17.90 -4.16 -8.08
C PRO A 47 16.69 -3.39 -7.55
N ARG A 48 16.28 -2.30 -8.22
CA ARG A 48 15.13 -1.47 -7.81
C ARG A 48 13.81 -2.23 -7.90
N ARG A 49 13.64 -3.07 -8.93
CA ARG A 49 12.43 -3.87 -9.14
C ARG A 49 12.24 -4.92 -8.05
N LEU A 50 13.33 -5.55 -7.60
CA LEU A 50 13.28 -6.54 -6.51
C LEU A 50 12.79 -5.89 -5.21
N SER A 51 13.32 -4.72 -4.84
CA SER A 51 12.86 -4.00 -3.65
C SER A 51 11.38 -3.62 -3.73
N VAL A 52 10.90 -3.14 -4.87
CA VAL A 52 9.47 -2.81 -5.06
C VAL A 52 8.59 -4.04 -4.92
N VAL A 53 8.99 -5.18 -5.50
CA VAL A 53 8.23 -6.44 -5.39
C VAL A 53 8.17 -6.91 -3.93
N LEU A 54 9.31 -6.95 -3.23
CA LEU A 54 9.34 -7.34 -1.81
C LEU A 54 8.50 -6.40 -0.94
N LEU A 55 8.64 -5.08 -1.15
CA LEU A 55 7.89 -4.09 -0.40
C LEU A 55 6.39 -4.24 -0.66
N SER A 56 5.99 -4.47 -1.92
CA SER A 56 4.59 -4.73 -2.28
C SER A 56 4.04 -6.00 -1.62
N ALA A 57 4.84 -7.07 -1.56
CA ALA A 57 4.47 -8.31 -0.90
C ALA A 57 4.29 -8.11 0.61
N PHE A 58 5.24 -7.43 1.28
CA PHE A 58 5.13 -7.12 2.70
C PHE A 58 3.95 -6.19 3.01
N SER A 59 3.72 -5.17 2.18
CA SER A 59 2.53 -4.31 2.31
C SER A 59 1.24 -5.12 2.18
N GLY A 60 1.18 -6.07 1.24
CA GLY A 60 0.04 -6.96 1.08
C GLY A 60 -0.21 -7.82 2.32
N ILE A 61 0.84 -8.44 2.89
CA ILE A 61 0.74 -9.23 4.12
C ILE A 61 0.32 -8.35 5.30
N ALA A 62 0.89 -7.16 5.44
CA ALA A 62 0.53 -6.21 6.50
C ALA A 62 -0.94 -5.79 6.40
N LEU A 63 -1.45 -5.55 5.20
CA LEU A 63 -2.87 -5.26 4.96
C LEU A 63 -3.77 -6.43 5.36
N LEU A 64 -3.39 -7.67 5.00
CA LEU A 64 -4.14 -8.86 5.41
C LEU A 64 -4.16 -9.00 6.93
N LEU A 65 -3.01 -8.87 7.59
CA LEU A 65 -2.91 -8.99 9.05
C LEU A 65 -3.73 -7.89 9.76
N ALA A 66 -3.65 -6.65 9.27
CA ALA A 66 -4.45 -5.55 9.80
C ALA A 66 -5.96 -5.80 9.62
N SER A 67 -6.35 -6.36 8.48
CA SER A 67 -7.76 -6.71 8.19
C SER A 67 -8.26 -7.81 9.14
N VAL A 68 -7.47 -8.86 9.37
CA VAL A 68 -7.79 -9.94 10.31
C VAL A 68 -7.86 -9.41 11.76
N GLY A 69 -6.93 -8.55 12.16
CA GLY A 69 -6.94 -7.92 13.47
C GLY A 69 -8.17 -7.04 13.69
N MET A 70 -8.52 -6.21 12.71
CA MET A 70 -9.76 -5.41 12.73
C MET A 70 -11.00 -6.29 12.81
N TYR A 71 -11.06 -7.38 12.04
CA TYR A 71 -12.15 -8.34 12.13
C TYR A 71 -12.29 -8.89 13.55
N GLY A 72 -11.18 -9.32 14.17
CA GLY A 72 -11.17 -9.84 15.54
C GLY A 72 -11.69 -8.84 16.56
N VAL A 73 -11.18 -7.60 16.52
CA VAL A 73 -11.60 -6.53 17.45
C VAL A 73 -13.07 -6.18 17.27
N ILE A 74 -13.55 -6.02 16.03
CA ILE A 74 -14.94 -5.66 15.77
C ILE A 74 -15.88 -6.82 16.10
N SER A 75 -15.51 -8.05 15.75
CA SER A 75 -16.27 -9.24 16.12
C SER A 75 -16.40 -9.38 17.63
N PHE A 76 -15.33 -9.12 18.38
CA PHE A 76 -15.35 -9.15 19.84
C PHE A 76 -16.28 -8.06 20.42
N LEU A 77 -16.19 -6.83 19.92
CA LEU A 77 -17.06 -5.73 20.35
C LEU A 77 -18.54 -5.99 20.06
N VAL A 78 -18.85 -6.63 18.93
CA VAL A 78 -20.22 -7.05 18.58
C VAL A 78 -20.75 -8.10 19.56
N VAL A 79 -19.93 -9.11 19.90
CA VAL A 79 -20.31 -10.16 20.86
C VAL A 79 -20.50 -9.60 22.27
N GLN A 80 -19.75 -8.58 22.66
CA GLN A 80 -20.02 -7.88 23.93
C GLN A 80 -21.36 -7.13 23.93
N ARG A 81 -21.83 -6.69 22.76
CA ARG A 81 -23.08 -5.92 22.60
C ARG A 81 -24.26 -6.72 22.07
N THR A 82 -24.13 -8.04 21.86
CA THR A 82 -25.22 -8.88 21.34
C THR A 82 -26.46 -8.84 22.24
N HIS A 83 -26.30 -8.68 23.55
CA HIS A 83 -27.45 -8.56 24.45
C HIS A 83 -28.26 -7.26 24.20
N GLU A 84 -27.58 -6.12 24.09
CA GLU A 84 -28.22 -4.83 23.77
C GLU A 84 -28.86 -4.84 22.37
N ILE A 85 -28.15 -5.44 21.40
CA ILE A 85 -28.62 -5.59 20.02
C ILE A 85 -29.87 -6.48 19.99
N GLY A 86 -29.88 -7.57 20.74
CA GLY A 86 -31.02 -8.48 20.86
C GLY A 86 -32.25 -7.79 21.48
N VAL A 87 -32.06 -7.00 22.54
CA VAL A 87 -33.15 -6.21 23.16
C VAL A 87 -33.68 -5.17 22.17
N ARG A 88 -32.82 -4.44 21.45
CA ARG A 88 -33.25 -3.46 20.43
C ARG A 88 -34.02 -4.11 19.29
N MET A 89 -33.54 -5.26 18.80
CA MET A 89 -34.23 -6.03 17.75
C MET A 89 -35.59 -6.53 18.22
N ALA A 90 -35.72 -6.99 19.48
CA ALA A 90 -37.00 -7.39 20.07
C ALA A 90 -37.97 -6.21 20.24
N LEU A 91 -37.46 -4.98 20.41
CA LEU A 91 -38.24 -3.74 20.43
C LEU A 91 -38.55 -3.19 19.02
N GLY A 92 -38.17 -3.91 17.94
CA GLY A 92 -38.50 -3.55 16.56
C GLY A 92 -37.42 -2.75 15.80
N ALA A 93 -36.20 -2.64 16.33
CA ALA A 93 -35.11 -2.00 15.60
C ALA A 93 -34.77 -2.74 14.29
N GLN A 94 -34.51 -1.99 13.23
CA GLN A 94 -34.17 -2.57 11.93
C GLN A 94 -32.69 -2.98 11.89
N ARG A 95 -32.37 -3.95 11.02
CA ARG A 95 -30.97 -4.39 10.76
C ARG A 95 -30.05 -3.23 10.35
N SER A 96 -30.61 -2.18 9.73
CA SER A 96 -29.93 -0.94 9.38
C SER A 96 -29.41 -0.15 10.59
N ASP A 97 -30.10 -0.20 11.73
CA ASP A 97 -29.69 0.52 12.95
C ASP A 97 -28.45 -0.11 13.57
N VAL A 98 -28.39 -1.45 13.55
CA VAL A 98 -27.23 -2.22 13.99
C VAL A 98 -26.05 -1.98 13.04
N LEU A 99 -26.29 -2.01 11.73
CA LEU A 99 -25.26 -1.76 10.72
C LEU A 99 -24.67 -0.34 10.88
N ARG A 100 -25.53 0.68 11.07
CA ARG A 100 -25.12 2.07 11.28
C ARG A 100 -24.31 2.24 12.56
N MET A 101 -24.68 1.52 13.63
CA MET A 101 -23.92 1.55 14.89
C MET A 101 -22.51 0.97 14.73
N VAL A 102 -22.37 -0.18 14.06
CA VAL A 102 -21.07 -0.85 13.86
C VAL A 102 -20.19 -0.02 12.92
N ILE A 103 -20.74 0.44 11.79
CA ILE A 103 -20.02 1.31 10.85
C ILE A 103 -19.63 2.63 11.52
N GLY A 104 -20.50 3.20 12.36
CA GLY A 104 -20.19 4.43 13.12
C GLY A 104 -19.02 4.25 14.09
N HIS A 105 -18.96 3.12 14.80
CA HIS A 105 -17.81 2.79 15.67
C HIS A 105 -16.53 2.60 14.86
N ALA A 106 -16.59 1.83 13.76
CA ALA A 106 -15.45 1.64 12.87
C ALA A 106 -14.96 2.98 12.32
N SER A 107 -15.87 3.85 11.87
CA SER A 107 -15.56 5.18 11.34
C SER A 107 -14.89 6.07 12.39
N LYS A 108 -15.37 6.06 13.64
CA LYS A 108 -14.77 6.82 14.74
C LYS A 108 -13.36 6.33 15.05
N LEU A 109 -13.15 5.02 15.07
CA LEU A 109 -11.83 4.42 15.27
C LEU A 109 -10.87 4.83 14.13
N PHE A 110 -11.36 4.83 12.88
CA PHE A 110 -10.61 5.30 11.72
C PHE A 110 -10.21 6.76 11.81
N LEU A 111 -11.13 7.64 12.23
CA LEU A 111 -10.84 9.06 12.40
C LEU A 111 -9.75 9.30 13.45
N ILE A 112 -9.78 8.57 14.57
CA ILE A 112 -8.75 8.64 15.61
C ILE A 112 -7.40 8.15 15.05
N ALA A 113 -7.39 7.01 14.36
CA ALA A 113 -6.19 6.47 13.74
C ALA A 113 -5.60 7.44 12.70
N ALA A 114 -6.42 8.07 11.86
CA ALA A 114 -5.98 9.06 10.87
C ALA A 114 -5.45 10.34 11.53
N ALA A 115 -6.14 10.84 12.56
CA ALA A 115 -5.73 12.03 13.30
C ALA A 115 -4.37 11.86 13.99
N ILE A 116 -4.00 10.63 14.39
CA ILE A 116 -2.71 10.33 15.00
C ILE A 116 -1.66 9.98 13.93
N GLY A 117 -2.03 9.15 12.95
CA GLY A 117 -1.12 8.61 11.95
C GLY A 117 -0.60 9.66 10.96
N LEU A 118 -1.45 10.59 10.52
CA LEU A 118 -1.06 11.63 9.57
C LEU A 118 0.03 12.58 10.14
N PRO A 119 -0.11 13.13 11.36
CA PRO A 119 0.98 13.89 11.99
C PRO A 119 2.25 13.07 12.20
N LEU A 120 2.12 11.79 12.61
CA LEU A 120 3.29 10.94 12.84
C LEU A 120 4.08 10.71 11.54
N ALA A 121 3.37 10.44 10.46
CA ALA A 121 3.95 10.26 9.14
C ALA A 121 4.59 11.56 8.63
N PHE A 122 3.97 12.71 8.88
CA PHE A 122 4.54 14.02 8.58
C PHE A 122 5.88 14.26 9.30
N VAL A 123 5.91 14.03 10.62
CA VAL A 123 7.12 14.22 11.45
C VAL A 123 8.24 13.29 11.00
N THR A 124 7.92 12.02 10.73
CA THR A 124 8.89 11.03 10.27
C THR A 124 9.48 11.39 8.91
N ASN A 125 8.65 11.84 7.97
CA ASN A 125 9.11 12.27 6.65
C ASN A 125 10.02 13.50 6.76
N SER A 126 9.65 14.47 7.60
CA SER A 126 10.48 15.64 7.87
C SER A 126 11.86 15.26 8.44
N ALA A 127 11.90 14.30 9.36
CA ALA A 127 13.16 13.78 9.92
C ALA A 127 14.02 13.01 8.90
N LEU A 128 13.40 12.30 7.95
CA LEU A 128 14.13 11.62 6.88
C LEU A 128 14.74 12.60 5.87
N ARG A 129 14.08 13.75 5.65
CA ARG A 129 14.58 14.79 4.75
C ARG A 129 15.91 15.39 5.20
N THR A 130 16.19 15.41 6.51
CA THR A 130 17.47 15.89 7.04
C THR A 130 18.60 14.86 6.89
N LEU A 131 18.26 13.58 6.68
CA LEU A 131 19.21 12.48 6.56
C LEU A 131 19.48 12.06 5.10
N LEU A 132 18.52 12.23 4.19
CA LEU A 132 18.66 11.85 2.78
C LEU A 132 18.59 13.08 1.86
N TYR A 133 19.71 13.37 1.20
CA TYR A 133 19.77 14.33 0.08
C TYR A 133 18.84 13.88 -1.06
N GLN A 134 18.04 14.80 -1.62
CA GLN A 134 17.10 14.60 -2.75
C GLN A 134 15.78 13.83 -2.53
N VAL A 135 15.28 13.65 -1.30
CA VAL A 135 13.88 13.20 -1.14
C VAL A 135 12.92 14.34 -1.50
N SER A 136 12.20 14.15 -2.61
CA SER A 136 11.20 15.07 -3.20
C SER A 136 10.12 15.50 -2.19
N PRO A 137 9.52 16.71 -2.34
CA PRO A 137 8.67 17.29 -1.33
C PRO A 137 7.35 16.54 -1.24
N PHE A 138 6.99 16.19 -0.01
CA PHE A 138 5.63 15.91 0.46
C PHE A 138 4.56 15.81 -0.64
N ASP A 139 4.38 14.61 -1.20
CA ASP A 139 3.35 14.38 -2.22
C ASP A 139 2.00 14.18 -1.52
N ILE A 140 1.22 15.26 -1.48
CA ILE A 140 -0.15 15.28 -0.92
C ILE A 140 -1.01 14.18 -1.53
N SER A 141 -0.76 13.87 -2.81
CA SER A 141 -1.51 12.87 -3.58
C SER A 141 -1.29 11.48 -3.00
N ILE A 142 -0.05 11.14 -2.65
CA ILE A 142 0.28 9.83 -2.05
C ILE A 142 -0.37 9.71 -0.67
N PHE A 143 -0.29 10.75 0.16
CA PHE A 143 -0.94 10.74 1.48
C PHE A 143 -2.45 10.55 1.38
N LEU A 144 -3.08 11.24 0.44
CA LEU A 144 -4.52 11.15 0.21
C LEU A 144 -4.91 9.77 -0.32
N VAL A 145 -4.20 9.26 -1.32
CA VAL A 145 -4.44 7.92 -1.89
C VAL A 145 -4.26 6.84 -0.83
N VAL A 146 -3.17 6.85 -0.06
CA VAL A 146 -2.92 5.85 1.00
C VAL A 146 -4.01 5.91 2.07
N THR A 147 -4.42 7.11 2.48
CA THR A 147 -5.47 7.28 3.49
C THR A 147 -6.81 6.73 2.99
N VAL A 148 -7.19 7.04 1.75
CA VAL A 148 -8.43 6.52 1.13
C VAL A 148 -8.37 5.01 0.97
N VAL A 149 -7.25 4.45 0.54
CA VAL A 149 -7.07 2.99 0.39
C VAL A 149 -7.19 2.30 1.75
N LEU A 150 -6.49 2.77 2.78
CA LEU A 150 -6.55 2.18 4.12
C LEU A 150 -7.94 2.30 4.75
N ALA A 151 -8.61 3.44 4.59
CA ALA A 151 -9.99 3.62 5.03
C ALA A 151 -10.93 2.63 4.31
N SER A 152 -10.78 2.48 2.99
CA SER A 152 -11.59 1.55 2.19
C SER A 152 -11.38 0.10 2.64
N VAL A 153 -10.12 -0.32 2.85
CA VAL A 153 -9.78 -1.66 3.33
C VAL A 153 -10.40 -1.94 4.69
N GLY A 154 -10.31 -0.99 5.63
CA GLY A 154 -10.91 -1.18 6.94
C GLY A 154 -12.43 -1.17 6.96
N LEU A 155 -13.05 -0.33 6.14
CA LEU A 155 -14.51 -0.36 5.94
C LEU A 155 -14.96 -1.70 5.34
N LEU A 156 -14.24 -2.23 4.35
CA LEU A 156 -14.52 -3.55 3.78
C LEU A 156 -14.30 -4.67 4.81
N ALA A 157 -13.21 -4.62 5.57
CA ALA A 157 -12.91 -5.61 6.61
C ALA A 157 -13.95 -5.59 7.75
N SER A 158 -14.49 -4.41 8.09
CA SER A 158 -15.52 -4.24 9.12
C SER A 158 -16.94 -4.54 8.63
N TYR A 159 -17.17 -4.53 7.32
CA TYR A 159 -18.48 -4.84 6.74
C TYR A 159 -18.89 -6.31 6.98
N LEU A 160 -17.96 -7.25 6.83
CA LEU A 160 -18.23 -8.68 7.01
C LEU A 160 -18.73 -9.05 8.43
N PRO A 161 -18.07 -8.63 9.54
CA PRO A 161 -18.57 -8.86 10.89
C PRO A 161 -19.86 -8.07 11.18
N ALA A 162 -20.04 -6.88 10.60
CA ALA A 162 -21.28 -6.11 10.73
C ALA A 162 -22.48 -6.85 10.12
N VAL A 163 -22.32 -7.44 8.95
CA VAL A 163 -23.36 -8.27 8.32
C VAL A 163 -23.62 -9.53 9.14
N ARG A 164 -22.56 -10.20 9.63
CA ARG A 164 -22.72 -11.35 10.54
C ARG A 164 -23.51 -11.00 11.80
N ALA A 165 -23.30 -9.83 12.40
CA ALA A 165 -24.06 -9.35 13.56
C ALA A 165 -25.57 -9.26 13.29
N THR A 166 -25.95 -8.84 12.08
CA THR A 166 -27.37 -8.72 11.68
C THR A 166 -28.03 -10.05 11.30
N ARG A 167 -27.23 -11.08 11.00
CA ARG A 167 -27.67 -12.43 10.63
C ARG A 167 -27.57 -13.44 11.77
N GLY A 168 -26.85 -13.11 12.85
CA GLY A 168 -26.81 -13.91 14.06
C GLY A 168 -28.21 -14.06 14.61
N ASP A 169 -28.67 -15.29 14.72
CA ASP A 169 -30.05 -15.62 15.07
C ASP A 169 -30.34 -15.13 16.51
N PRO A 170 -31.23 -14.13 16.69
CA PRO A 170 -31.51 -13.55 18.02
C PRO A 170 -32.05 -14.59 19.01
N LEU A 171 -32.59 -15.72 18.51
CA LEU A 171 -33.03 -16.83 19.35
C LEU A 171 -31.88 -17.52 20.10
N ILE A 172 -30.70 -17.65 19.50
CA ILE A 172 -29.53 -18.32 20.12
C ILE A 172 -28.94 -17.45 21.23
N ALA A 173 -29.03 -16.12 21.11
CA ALA A 173 -28.56 -15.18 22.13
C ALA A 173 -29.40 -15.24 23.43
N LEU A 174 -30.65 -15.71 23.35
CA LEU A 174 -31.55 -15.83 24.50
C LEU A 174 -31.45 -17.18 25.22
N THR A 175 -30.91 -18.22 24.57
CA THR A 175 -30.82 -19.58 25.14
C THR A 175 -29.52 -19.87 25.88
N HIS A 176 -28.53 -18.96 25.87
CA HIS A 176 -27.23 -19.18 26.52
C HIS A 176 -27.20 -18.80 28.02
N ASN A 177 -28.37 -18.61 28.64
CA ASN A 177 -28.52 -18.35 30.07
C ASN A 177 -29.61 -19.25 30.67
N THR A 178 -29.35 -20.55 30.71
CA THR A 178 -29.92 -21.50 31.69
C THR A 178 -28.86 -22.51 32.06
#